data_AF-A0A7C4SKD3-F1
#
_entry.id   AF-A0A7C4SKD3-F1
#
_cell.length_a   1.000
_cell.length_b   1.000
_cell.length_c   1.000
_cell.angle_alpha   90.00
_cell.angle_beta   90.00
_cell.angle_gamma   90.00
#
_symmetry.space_group_name_H-M   'P 1'
#
loop_
_entity.id
_entity.type
_entity.pdbx_description
1 polymer ?
#
loop_
_entity_poly.entity_id
_entity_poly.type
_entity_poly.pdbx_seq_one_letter_code
_entity_poly.pdbx_strand_id
1 'polypeptide(L)'
;MSHEIKPLYGQGTFVVCENGYITQEVVFDYIDEGLHYWNLLSHEDRLNEELNSIVDNMQSFIDEEVVKINGKRVFPKINGVDLGFRGLESRPYIKFYISFKGELRRGLNVYEDLYEPEYVEYDYTVTWIFTGNLKVLRAYFGVEYDVLADGKIIIFSMPKGSNTPGYEKIEFKL
;
A
#
# COMPACT_ATOMS: atom_id res chain seq x y z
N MET A 1 0.25 -9.43 31.40
CA MET A 1 0.95 -9.67 30.13
C MET A 1 0.32 -8.74 29.13
N SER A 2 1.07 -7.80 28.55
CA SER A 2 0.56 -7.00 27.44
C SER A 2 0.30 -7.96 26.29
N HIS A 3 -0.97 -8.11 25.90
CA HIS A 3 -1.28 -8.85 24.67
C HIS A 3 -0.83 -7.94 23.52
N GLU A 4 0.35 -8.23 23.00
CA GLU A 4 0.96 -7.48 21.91
C GLU A 4 0.21 -7.78 20.62
N ILE A 5 -0.24 -6.72 19.93
CA ILE A 5 -0.86 -6.81 18.62
C ILE A 5 0.24 -7.16 17.62
N LYS A 6 0.08 -8.27 16.89
CA LYS A 6 1.13 -8.78 16.00
C LYS A 6 0.71 -8.64 14.54
N PRO A 7 1.51 -8.02 13.67
CA PRO A 7 1.22 -8.01 12.25
C PRO A 7 1.32 -9.45 11.70
N LEU A 8 0.37 -9.80 10.84
CA LEU A 8 0.24 -11.12 10.24
C LEU A 8 0.56 -11.08 8.76
N TYR A 9 -0.01 -10.10 8.04
CA TYR A 9 0.06 -10.04 6.59
C TYR A 9 -0.22 -8.63 6.06
N GLY A 10 0.40 -8.25 4.95
CA GLY A 10 0.13 -7.00 4.25
C GLY A 10 -0.45 -7.24 2.84
N GLN A 11 -1.34 -6.36 2.40
CA GLN A 11 -1.83 -6.36 1.03
C GLN A 11 -1.91 -4.95 0.47
N GLY A 12 -1.27 -4.69 -0.66
CA GLY A 12 -1.39 -3.44 -1.40
C GLY A 12 -2.11 -3.66 -2.73
N THR A 13 -3.09 -2.82 -3.05
CA THR A 13 -3.72 -2.78 -4.38
C THR A 13 -3.67 -1.37 -4.91
N PHE A 14 -3.00 -1.18 -6.04
CA PHE A 14 -2.77 0.10 -6.69
C PHE A 14 -3.52 0.11 -8.01
N VAL A 15 -4.34 1.13 -8.25
CA VAL A 15 -5.07 1.31 -9.51
C VAL A 15 -4.57 2.56 -10.19
N VAL A 16 -4.03 2.41 -11.39
CA VAL A 16 -3.51 3.49 -12.23
C VAL A 16 -4.53 3.84 -13.31
N CYS A 17 -5.02 5.07 -13.26
CA CYS A 17 -5.98 5.61 -14.21
C CYS A 17 -5.30 6.36 -15.35
N GLU A 18 -5.87 6.30 -16.56
CA GLU A 18 -5.33 7.01 -17.75
C GLU A 18 -5.21 8.52 -17.58
N ASN A 19 -6.00 9.11 -16.68
CA ASN A 19 -5.95 10.53 -16.36
C ASN A 19 -4.82 10.89 -15.37
N GLY A 20 -3.97 9.92 -15.02
CA GLY A 20 -2.84 10.07 -14.10
C GLY A 20 -3.21 10.01 -12.62
N TYR A 21 -4.47 9.76 -12.29
CA TYR A 21 -4.88 9.50 -10.91
C TYR A 21 -4.47 8.09 -10.50
N ILE A 22 -3.93 7.94 -9.30
CA ILE A 22 -3.58 6.65 -8.71
C ILE A 22 -4.28 6.54 -7.37
N THR A 23 -4.98 5.43 -7.17
CA THR A 23 -5.61 5.08 -5.88
C THR A 23 -4.98 3.82 -5.35
N GLN A 24 -4.80 3.76 -4.03
CA GLN A 24 -4.27 2.59 -3.36
C GLN A 24 -5.22 2.16 -2.24
N GLU A 25 -5.42 0.86 -2.11
CA GLU A 25 -5.94 0.22 -0.92
C GLU A 25 -4.80 -0.57 -0.29
N VAL A 26 -4.39 -0.22 0.94
CA VAL A 26 -3.36 -0.96 1.69
C VAL A 26 -4.01 -1.53 2.94
N VAL A 27 -3.92 -2.84 3.12
CA VAL A 27 -4.54 -3.57 4.23
C VAL A 27 -3.45 -4.27 5.04
N PHE A 28 -3.47 -4.06 6.35
CA PHE A 28 -2.63 -4.77 7.30
C PHE A 28 -3.53 -5.64 8.18
N ASP A 29 -3.29 -6.95 8.15
CA ASP A 29 -3.97 -7.93 8.98
C ASP A 29 -3.15 -8.19 10.25
N TYR A 30 -3.82 -8.29 11.40
CA TYR A 30 -3.17 -8.46 12.71
C TYR A 30 -3.78 -9.63 13.49
N ILE A 31 -3.02 -10.09 14.50
CA ILE A 31 -3.50 -10.93 15.59
C ILE A 31 -3.55 -10.07 16.86
N ASP A 32 -4.74 -9.92 17.42
CA ASP A 32 -5.01 -9.15 18.63
C ASP A 32 -5.71 -10.05 19.67
N GLU A 33 -4.91 -10.87 20.37
CA GLU A 33 -5.43 -11.77 21.43
C GLU A 33 -6.04 -10.99 22.61
N GLY A 34 -5.64 -9.73 22.79
CA GLY A 34 -6.15 -8.85 23.83
C GLY A 34 -7.50 -8.21 23.51
N LEU A 35 -7.99 -8.38 22.27
CA LEU A 35 -9.22 -7.76 21.76
C LEU A 35 -9.21 -6.23 21.90
N HIS A 36 -8.04 -5.60 21.84
CA HIS A 36 -7.88 -4.16 21.98
C HIS A 36 -8.79 -3.41 20.99
N TYR A 37 -8.66 -3.71 19.70
CA TYR A 37 -9.45 -3.04 18.65
C TYR A 37 -10.94 -3.36 18.75
N TRP A 38 -11.29 -4.59 19.13
CA TRP A 38 -12.68 -4.98 19.33
C TRP A 38 -13.35 -4.20 20.47
N ASN A 39 -12.65 -4.07 21.60
CA ASN A 39 -13.13 -3.32 22.76
C ASN A 39 -13.28 -1.82 22.48
N LEU A 40 -12.48 -1.26 21.55
CA LEU A 40 -12.60 0.12 21.11
C LEU A 40 -13.88 0.41 20.31
N LEU A 41 -14.48 -0.58 19.66
CA LEU A 41 -15.72 -0.38 18.88
C LEU A 41 -16.88 0.16 19.73
N SER A 42 -16.88 -0.10 21.04
CA SER A 42 -17.90 0.43 21.96
C SER A 42 -17.65 1.88 22.40
N HIS A 43 -16.56 2.51 21.95
CA HIS A 43 -16.09 3.82 22.40
C HIS A 43 -15.67 4.69 21.21
N GLU A 44 -16.65 5.27 20.52
CA GLU A 44 -16.46 6.01 19.26
C GLU A 44 -15.36 7.09 19.33
N ASP A 45 -15.36 7.93 20.36
CA ASP A 45 -14.35 9.00 20.50
C ASP A 45 -12.93 8.43 20.60
N ARG A 46 -12.74 7.36 21.39
CA ARG A 46 -11.43 6.72 21.59
C ARG A 46 -10.99 5.96 20.34
N LEU A 47 -11.92 5.34 19.63
CA LEU A 47 -11.64 4.70 18.35
C LEU A 47 -11.17 5.73 17.32
N ASN A 48 -11.83 6.88 17.24
CA ASN A 48 -11.46 7.95 16.34
C ASN A 48 -10.07 8.53 16.68
N GLU A 49 -9.76 8.74 17.95
CA GLU A 49 -8.42 9.17 18.39
C GLU A 49 -7.33 8.17 17.97
N GLU A 50 -7.57 6.87 18.21
CA GLU A 50 -6.65 5.80 17.82
C GLU A 50 -6.43 5.76 16.30
N LEU A 51 -7.51 5.77 15.52
CA LEU A 51 -7.45 5.75 14.06
C LEU A 51 -6.76 7.00 13.49
N ASN A 52 -6.99 8.18 14.07
CA ASN A 52 -6.29 9.40 13.67
C ASN A 52 -4.79 9.30 13.94
N SER A 53 -4.39 8.79 15.11
CA SER A 53 -2.97 8.58 15.40
C SER A 53 -2.32 7.58 14.43
N ILE A 54 -3.03 6.53 14.06
CA ILE A 54 -2.58 5.54 13.08
C ILE A 54 -2.41 6.19 11.69
N VAL A 55 -3.36 7.04 11.28
CA VAL A 55 -3.27 7.80 10.02
C VAL A 55 -2.09 8.76 10.02
N ASP A 56 -1.88 9.52 11.09
CA ASP A 56 -0.77 10.47 11.18
C ASP A 56 0.58 9.77 11.07
N ASN A 57 0.73 8.63 11.76
CA ASN A 57 1.94 7.80 11.67
C ASN A 57 2.13 7.23 10.25
N MET A 58 1.08 6.68 9.63
CA MET A 58 1.19 6.16 8.27
C MET A 58 1.51 7.28 7.26
N GLN A 59 0.94 8.47 7.43
CA GLN A 59 1.21 9.61 6.56
C GLN A 59 2.65 10.12 6.71
N SER A 60 3.24 10.04 7.91
CA SER A 60 4.65 10.41 8.09
C SER A 60 5.58 9.47 7.34
N PHE A 61 5.35 8.15 7.40
CA PHE A 61 6.12 7.18 6.62
C PHE A 61 6.02 7.45 5.12
N ILE A 62 4.80 7.68 4.61
CA ILE A 62 4.58 8.02 3.19
C ILE A 62 5.29 9.33 2.80
N ASP A 63 5.29 10.34 3.68
CA ASP A 63 5.90 11.64 3.38
C ASP A 63 7.44 11.59 3.36
N GLU A 64 8.05 10.58 3.98
CA GLU A 64 9.49 10.29 3.88
C GLU A 64 9.88 9.73 2.50
N GLU A 65 8.95 9.08 1.80
CA GLU A 65 9.16 8.54 0.46
C GLU A 65 9.30 9.64 -0.62
N VAL A 66 9.99 9.31 -1.70
CA VAL A 66 10.13 10.19 -2.88
C VAL A 66 9.48 9.55 -4.09
N VAL A 67 8.15 9.63 -4.13
CA VAL A 67 7.35 9.18 -5.26
C VAL A 67 7.43 10.16 -6.43
N LYS A 68 7.67 9.65 -7.64
CA LYS A 68 7.72 10.42 -8.88
C LYS A 68 6.92 9.78 -10.00
N ILE A 69 6.30 10.62 -10.82
CA ILE A 69 5.78 10.23 -12.13
C ILE A 69 6.48 11.08 -13.19
N ASN A 70 7.14 10.42 -14.14
CA ASN A 70 7.92 11.07 -15.19
C ASN A 70 8.95 12.07 -14.65
N GLY A 71 9.60 11.72 -13.53
CA GLY A 71 10.59 12.56 -12.85
C GLY A 71 10.02 13.72 -12.03
N LYS A 72 8.70 13.97 -12.09
CA LYS A 72 8.03 14.97 -11.25
C LYS A 72 7.60 14.34 -9.94
N ARG A 73 8.00 14.95 -8.81
CA ARG A 73 7.59 14.49 -7.48
C ARG A 73 6.08 14.66 -7.30
N VAL A 74 5.45 13.65 -6.72
CA VAL A 74 4.04 13.62 -6.32
C VAL A 74 3.96 13.29 -4.84
N PHE A 75 2.82 13.56 -4.21
CA PHE A 75 2.65 13.40 -2.77
C PHE A 75 1.42 12.54 -2.51
N PRO A 76 1.59 11.22 -2.26
CA PRO A 76 0.51 10.36 -1.81
C PRO A 76 -0.10 10.89 -0.51
N LYS A 77 -1.43 10.85 -0.44
CA LYS A 77 -2.19 11.28 0.74
C LYS A 77 -3.19 10.23 1.14
N ILE A 78 -3.24 9.96 2.45
CA ILE A 78 -4.28 9.14 3.07
C ILE A 78 -5.58 9.95 3.06
N ASN A 79 -6.60 9.40 2.41
CA ASN A 79 -7.94 9.98 2.34
C ASN A 79 -8.89 9.36 3.36
N GLY A 80 -8.53 8.21 3.93
CA GLY A 80 -9.36 7.50 4.89
C GLY A 80 -8.68 6.26 5.45
N VAL A 81 -9.19 5.84 6.59
CA VAL A 81 -8.81 4.61 7.28
C VAL A 81 -10.08 3.85 7.68
N ASP A 82 -10.02 2.54 7.67
CA ASP A 82 -11.09 1.65 8.09
C ASP A 82 -10.53 0.54 8.98
N LEU A 83 -11.26 0.20 10.04
CA LEU A 83 -10.97 -0.92 10.93
C LEU A 83 -12.05 -1.97 10.75
N GLY A 84 -11.65 -3.17 10.37
CA GLY A 84 -12.55 -4.31 10.27
C GLY A 84 -11.95 -5.57 10.87
N PHE A 85 -12.67 -6.69 10.72
CA PHE A 85 -12.29 -7.97 11.32
C PHE A 85 -12.46 -9.11 10.32
N ARG A 86 -11.47 -10.00 10.25
CA ARG A 86 -11.50 -11.21 9.41
C ARG A 86 -12.32 -12.32 10.06
N GLY A 87 -13.61 -12.05 10.28
CA GLY A 87 -14.58 -13.00 10.83
C GLY A 87 -14.44 -13.31 12.33
N LEU A 88 -13.31 -12.96 12.97
CA LEU A 88 -13.07 -13.12 14.41
C LEU A 88 -12.64 -11.79 15.03
N GLU A 89 -13.09 -11.53 16.26
CA GLU A 89 -12.78 -10.33 17.05
C GLU A 89 -11.27 -10.16 17.30
N SER A 90 -10.52 -11.27 17.36
CA SER A 90 -9.06 -11.28 17.54
C SER A 90 -8.25 -11.17 16.24
N ARG A 91 -8.92 -10.97 15.09
CA ARG A 91 -8.29 -10.83 13.78
C ARG A 91 -8.67 -9.51 13.10
N PRO A 92 -8.28 -8.37 13.68
CA PRO A 92 -8.53 -7.09 13.07
C PRO A 92 -7.68 -6.88 11.81
N TYR A 93 -8.18 -6.03 10.92
CA TYR A 93 -7.38 -5.44 9.85
C TYR A 93 -7.57 -3.92 9.86
N ILE A 94 -6.49 -3.22 9.54
CA ILE A 94 -6.54 -1.78 9.26
C ILE A 94 -6.35 -1.59 7.77
N LYS A 95 -7.24 -0.80 7.17
CA LYS A 95 -7.22 -0.49 5.74
C LYS A 95 -7.03 0.99 5.54
N PHE A 96 -6.07 1.36 4.71
CA PHE A 96 -5.82 2.73 4.28
C PHE A 96 -6.26 2.93 2.84
N TYR A 97 -6.88 4.08 2.58
CA TYR A 97 -7.21 4.55 1.24
C TYR A 97 -6.30 5.72 0.89
N ILE A 98 -5.39 5.52 -0.05
CA ILE A 98 -4.38 6.51 -0.43
C ILE A 98 -4.65 6.96 -1.87
N SER A 99 -4.38 8.23 -2.17
CA SER A 99 -4.39 8.68 -3.57
C SER A 99 -3.39 9.77 -3.85
N PHE A 100 -3.02 9.90 -5.12
CA PHE A 100 -2.30 11.03 -5.66
C PHE A 100 -2.55 11.13 -7.15
N LYS A 101 -2.07 12.22 -7.75
CA LYS A 101 -2.16 12.45 -9.18
C LYS A 101 -0.80 12.85 -9.72
N GLY A 102 -0.35 12.16 -10.77
CA GLY A 102 0.78 12.60 -11.57
C GLY A 102 0.39 12.92 -13.00
N GLU A 103 1.33 13.51 -13.73
CA GLU A 103 1.14 13.87 -15.12
C GLU A 103 1.63 12.76 -16.04
N LEU A 104 0.70 12.11 -16.73
CA LEU A 104 1.00 11.15 -17.78
C LEU A 104 1.19 11.84 -19.12
N ARG A 105 2.01 11.24 -19.98
CA ARG A 105 2.27 11.66 -21.36
C ARG A 105 2.00 10.50 -22.31
N ARG A 106 1.70 10.81 -23.58
CA ARG A 106 1.60 9.79 -24.63
C ARG A 106 2.94 9.05 -24.78
N GLY A 107 2.89 7.74 -24.98
CA GLY A 107 4.07 6.89 -25.06
C GLY A 107 4.57 6.50 -23.67
N LEU A 108 5.90 6.52 -23.47
CA LEU A 108 6.54 5.99 -22.26
C LEU A 108 6.31 6.87 -21.02
N ASN A 109 5.79 6.25 -19.98
CA ASN A 109 5.66 6.80 -18.63
C ASN A 109 6.47 5.98 -17.64
N VAL A 110 6.92 6.64 -16.58
CA VAL A 110 7.70 6.02 -15.51
C VAL A 110 7.12 6.41 -14.16
N TYR A 111 6.75 5.42 -13.36
CA TYR A 111 6.56 5.54 -11.91
C TYR A 111 7.88 5.18 -11.23
N GLU A 112 8.27 5.96 -10.23
CA GLU A 112 9.42 5.68 -9.39
C GLU A 112 9.07 5.95 -7.93
N ASP A 113 9.59 5.12 -7.05
CA ASP A 113 9.47 5.27 -5.61
C ASP A 113 10.83 5.06 -4.96
N LEU A 114 11.22 5.95 -4.05
CA LEU A 114 12.46 5.83 -3.28
C LEU A 114 12.09 5.92 -1.82
N TYR A 115 12.51 4.91 -1.06
CA TYR A 115 12.18 4.74 0.35
C TYR A 115 13.38 4.09 1.07
N GLU A 116 13.39 4.10 2.40
CA GLU A 116 14.45 3.44 3.15
C GLU A 116 14.32 1.90 3.01
N PRO A 117 15.40 1.18 2.66
CA PRO A 117 15.37 -0.27 2.69
C PRO A 117 15.01 -0.80 4.08
N GLU A 118 14.08 -1.74 4.14
CA GLU A 118 13.54 -2.29 5.37
C GLU A 118 13.55 -3.82 5.37
N TYR A 119 13.62 -4.38 6.57
CA TYR A 119 13.48 -5.82 6.79
C TYR A 119 12.00 -6.18 6.88
N VAL A 120 11.55 -7.12 6.04
CA VAL A 120 10.16 -7.51 5.94
C VAL A 120 9.77 -8.43 7.11
N GLU A 121 8.98 -7.92 8.05
CA GLU A 121 8.60 -8.64 9.28
C GLU A 121 7.45 -9.65 9.12
N TYR A 122 6.70 -9.55 8.02
CA TYR A 122 5.55 -10.37 7.67
C TYR A 122 5.38 -10.43 6.14
N ASP A 123 4.76 -11.50 5.65
CA ASP A 123 4.51 -11.65 4.21
C ASP A 123 3.58 -10.54 3.71
N TYR A 124 3.80 -10.06 2.50
CA TYR A 124 2.84 -9.18 1.84
C TYR A 124 2.74 -9.41 0.34
N THR A 125 1.61 -9.02 -0.25
CA THR A 125 1.40 -9.04 -1.70
C THR A 125 0.96 -7.69 -2.21
N VAL A 126 1.53 -7.27 -3.33
CA VAL A 126 1.17 -6.03 -4.00
C VAL A 126 0.63 -6.34 -5.39
N THR A 127 -0.49 -5.71 -5.72
CA THR A 127 -1.12 -5.78 -7.05
C THR A 127 -1.21 -4.38 -7.65
N TRP A 128 -0.69 -4.20 -8.85
CA TRP A 128 -0.86 -3.00 -9.66
C TRP A 128 -1.82 -3.26 -10.82
N ILE A 129 -2.83 -2.42 -10.98
CA ILE A 129 -3.87 -2.54 -12.00
C ILE A 129 -3.85 -1.28 -12.89
N PHE A 130 -3.51 -1.46 -14.16
CA PHE A 130 -3.46 -0.42 -15.18
C PHE A 130 -4.75 -0.43 -16.00
N THR A 131 -5.51 0.65 -15.93
CA THR A 131 -6.83 0.76 -16.58
C THR A 131 -6.76 1.43 -17.95
N GLY A 132 -7.84 1.35 -18.72
CA GLY A 132 -7.94 1.96 -20.05
C GLY A 132 -6.91 1.39 -21.04
N ASN A 133 -6.17 2.25 -21.73
CA ASN A 133 -5.13 1.93 -22.71
C ASN A 133 -3.74 1.74 -22.08
N LEU A 134 -3.57 2.01 -20.78
CA LEU A 134 -2.27 1.88 -20.11
C LEU A 134 -1.75 0.44 -20.19
N LYS A 135 -0.48 0.24 -20.52
CA LYS A 135 0.11 -1.11 -20.57
C LYS A 135 1.53 -1.12 -20.01
N VAL A 136 1.77 -2.02 -19.06
CA VAL A 136 3.07 -2.27 -18.45
C VAL A 136 4.04 -2.78 -19.52
N LEU A 137 5.26 -2.24 -19.47
CA LEU A 137 6.38 -2.69 -20.30
C LEU A 137 7.37 -3.51 -19.47
N ARG A 138 7.72 -3.02 -18.27
CA ARG A 138 8.58 -3.70 -17.30
C ARG A 138 8.51 -2.99 -15.95
N ALA A 139 8.90 -3.70 -14.91
CA ALA A 139 9.05 -3.16 -13.56
C ALA A 139 10.31 -3.67 -12.86
N TYR A 140 10.67 -3.00 -11.77
CA TYR A 140 11.69 -3.39 -10.81
C TYR A 140 11.11 -3.22 -9.40
N PHE A 141 11.01 -4.33 -8.66
CA PHE A 141 10.54 -4.37 -7.27
C PHE A 141 11.55 -5.01 -6.31
N GLY A 142 12.75 -5.36 -6.78
CA GLY A 142 13.71 -6.16 -6.01
C GLY A 142 13.31 -7.64 -5.84
N VAL A 143 12.16 -8.05 -6.40
CA VAL A 143 11.64 -9.43 -6.40
C VAL A 143 11.04 -9.78 -7.76
N GLU A 144 10.87 -11.07 -8.03
CA GLU A 144 10.13 -11.54 -9.20
C GLU A 144 8.64 -11.14 -9.12
N TYR A 145 8.04 -10.91 -10.28
CA TYR A 145 6.65 -10.49 -10.40
C TYR A 145 5.99 -11.17 -11.60
N ASP A 146 4.68 -11.36 -11.50
CA ASP A 146 3.84 -11.84 -12.58
C ASP A 146 3.19 -10.68 -13.33
N VAL A 147 3.06 -10.83 -14.64
CA VAL A 147 2.32 -9.90 -15.50
C VAL A 147 1.14 -10.62 -16.11
N LEU A 148 -0.07 -10.15 -15.80
CA LEU A 148 -1.32 -10.75 -16.25
C LEU A 148 -2.10 -9.80 -17.17
N ALA A 149 -3.16 -10.34 -17.78
CA ALA A 149 -4.11 -9.60 -18.60
C ALA A 149 -3.45 -8.73 -19.70
N ASP A 150 -2.49 -9.31 -20.42
CA ASP A 150 -1.74 -8.63 -21.50
C ASP A 150 -1.06 -7.31 -21.04
N GLY A 151 -0.40 -7.34 -19.88
CA GLY A 151 0.34 -6.19 -19.34
C GLY A 151 -0.53 -5.17 -18.62
N LYS A 152 -1.71 -5.59 -18.13
CA LYS A 152 -2.62 -4.71 -17.37
C LYS A 152 -2.50 -4.89 -15.87
N ILE A 153 -1.99 -6.03 -15.42
CA ILE A 153 -1.90 -6.34 -13.99
C ILE A 153 -0.49 -6.82 -13.69
N ILE A 154 0.13 -6.26 -12.66
CA ILE A 154 1.36 -6.80 -12.06
C ILE A 154 1.03 -7.31 -10.67
N ILE A 155 1.52 -8.49 -10.31
CA ILE A 155 1.41 -9.03 -8.96
C ILE A 155 2.79 -9.48 -8.50
N PHE A 156 3.16 -9.15 -7.28
CA PHE A 156 4.33 -9.70 -6.63
C PHE A 156 4.08 -9.91 -5.14
N SER A 157 4.83 -10.83 -4.55
CA SER A 157 4.78 -11.11 -3.13
C SER A 157 6.17 -11.02 -2.53
N MET A 158 6.26 -10.45 -1.34
CA MET A 158 7.48 -10.32 -0.58
C MET A 158 7.39 -11.20 0.67
N PRO A 159 8.24 -12.23 0.79
CA PRO A 159 8.23 -13.12 1.93
C PRO A 159 8.85 -12.43 3.14
N LYS A 160 8.36 -12.77 4.32
CA LYS A 160 8.97 -12.46 5.61
C LYS A 160 10.44 -12.87 5.60
N GLY A 161 11.29 -11.99 6.12
CA GLY A 161 12.74 -12.20 6.19
C GLY A 161 13.51 -11.69 4.97
N SER A 162 12.82 -11.15 3.97
CA SER A 162 13.46 -10.43 2.85
C SER A 162 13.81 -8.99 3.23
N ASN A 163 14.56 -8.31 2.35
CA ASN A 163 14.81 -6.88 2.44
C ASN A 163 14.20 -6.19 1.23
N THR A 164 13.57 -5.05 1.44
CA THR A 164 13.09 -4.21 0.35
C THR A 164 14.27 -3.50 -0.34
N PRO A 165 14.18 -3.21 -1.64
CA PRO A 165 15.30 -2.62 -2.39
C PRO A 165 15.57 -1.14 -2.09
N GLY A 166 14.67 -0.44 -1.39
CA GLY A 166 14.70 1.03 -1.23
C GLY A 166 14.41 1.81 -2.53
N TYR A 167 14.03 1.10 -3.59
CA TYR A 167 13.70 1.69 -4.88
C TYR A 167 12.78 0.78 -5.68
N GLU A 168 11.69 1.34 -6.18
CA GLU A 168 10.79 0.69 -7.11
C GLU A 168 10.60 1.51 -8.38
N LYS A 169 10.36 0.81 -9.49
CA LYS A 169 10.15 1.44 -10.78
C LYS A 169 9.16 0.66 -11.62
N ILE A 170 8.23 1.36 -12.26
CA ILE A 170 7.35 0.77 -13.28
C ILE A 170 7.39 1.62 -14.55
N GLU A 171 7.72 0.98 -15.67
CA GLU A 171 7.63 1.57 -17.00
C GLU A 171 6.38 1.08 -17.71
N PHE A 172 5.55 2.00 -18.19
CA PHE A 172 4.29 1.68 -18.86
C PHE A 172 4.00 2.66 -20.00
N LYS A 173 3.19 2.26 -20.97
CA LYS A 173 2.77 3.11 -22.09
C LYS A 173 1.34 3.60 -21.91
N LEU A 174 1.08 4.84 -22.35
CA LEU A 174 -0.25 5.42 -22.60
C LEU A 174 -0.43 5.66 -24.11
#